data_AF-A0A920KHE7-F1
#
_entry.id   AF-A0A920KHE7-F1
#
_cell.length_a   1.000
_cell.length_b   1.000
_cell.length_c   1.000
_cell.angle_alpha   90.00
_cell.angle_beta   90.00
_cell.angle_gamma   90.00
#
_symmetry.space_group_name_H-M   'P 1'
#
loop_
_entity.id
_entity.type
_entity.pdbx_description
1 polymer ?
#
loop_
_entity_poly.entity_id
_entity_poly.type
_entity_poly.pdbx_seq_one_letter_code
_entity_poly.pdbx_strand_id
1 'polypeptide(L)'
;MLGSQGVFSSSVDFETGWATRHIEGTMLDSAGGELGGEAFIIVLEYFSRFVQFSDEQPIYIPRARLVRLQDGGRFRIQFDLRASAIETVFIAPQYRMERFRFQRQMGIGELRYQARMNAESNWREHLILEVSPFLENFILEPRYKLAPTHQLFIGDWLDREREKVQD
;
A
#
# COMPACT_ATOMS: atom_id res chain seq x y z
N MET A 1 0.98 -36.88 -3.38
CA MET A 1 0.36 -35.54 -3.48
C MET A 1 0.44 -34.89 -2.12
N LEU A 2 1.46 -34.06 -1.89
CA LEU A 2 1.65 -33.33 -0.64
C LEU A 2 1.34 -31.86 -0.92
N GLY A 3 0.29 -31.35 -0.26
CA GLY A 3 -0.20 -29.99 -0.39
C GLY A 3 0.82 -28.99 0.16
N SER A 4 1.21 -28.03 -0.67
CA SER A 4 1.95 -26.85 -0.23
C SER A 4 0.98 -25.92 0.50
N GLN A 5 0.98 -25.96 1.83
CA GLN A 5 0.46 -24.85 2.64
C GLN A 5 1.36 -23.64 2.37
N GLY A 6 0.85 -22.69 1.58
CA GLY A 6 1.44 -21.36 1.46
C GLY A 6 1.25 -20.66 2.80
N VAL A 7 2.34 -20.57 3.57
CA VAL A 7 2.34 -20.04 4.92
C VAL A 7 2.08 -18.53 4.86
N PHE A 8 0.89 -18.12 5.27
CA PHE A 8 0.65 -16.75 5.69
C PHE A 8 1.12 -16.57 7.15
N SER A 9 1.58 -15.37 7.49
CA SER A 9 1.78 -14.98 8.89
C SER A 9 0.42 -14.97 9.62
N SER A 10 0.44 -15.00 10.95
CA SER A 10 -0.74 -15.01 11.84
C SER A 10 -1.66 -13.78 11.75
N SER A 11 -1.52 -12.95 10.73
CA SER A 11 -2.20 -11.65 10.57
C SER A 11 -3.15 -11.60 9.36
N VAL A 12 -3.31 -12.71 8.63
CA VAL A 12 -4.11 -12.80 7.40
C VAL A 12 -5.16 -13.91 7.50
N ASP A 13 -6.45 -13.52 7.51
CA ASP A 13 -7.59 -14.43 7.33
C ASP A 13 -8.04 -14.42 5.85
N PHE A 14 -8.80 -15.41 5.39
CA PHE A 14 -9.27 -15.45 4.00
C PHE A 14 -10.63 -16.13 3.80
N GLU A 15 -11.32 -15.76 2.73
CA GLU A 15 -12.51 -16.48 2.24
C GLU A 15 -12.22 -17.18 0.90
N THR A 16 -12.82 -18.36 0.71
CA THR A 16 -12.64 -19.15 -0.52
C THR A 16 -13.28 -18.47 -1.73
N GLY A 17 -12.65 -18.60 -2.90
CA GLY A 17 -13.17 -18.09 -4.16
C GLY A 17 -12.37 -18.60 -5.35
N TRP A 18 -12.67 -18.14 -6.57
CA TRP A 18 -11.93 -18.60 -7.76
C TRP A 18 -10.49 -18.10 -7.78
N ALA A 19 -10.30 -16.81 -7.53
CA ALA A 19 -9.00 -16.16 -7.41
C ALA A 19 -9.14 -14.89 -6.57
N THR A 20 -8.04 -14.36 -6.03
CA THR A 20 -8.08 -13.19 -5.14
C THR A 20 -8.63 -11.98 -5.89
N ARG A 21 -9.75 -11.43 -5.39
CA ARG A 21 -10.44 -10.27 -5.98
C ARG A 21 -10.36 -9.03 -5.12
N HIS A 22 -10.24 -9.19 -3.79
CA HIS A 22 -10.19 -8.06 -2.87
C HIS A 22 -9.28 -8.37 -1.69
N ILE A 23 -8.66 -7.31 -1.17
CA ILE A 23 -7.99 -7.31 0.13
C ILE A 23 -8.74 -6.31 0.99
N GLU A 24 -9.24 -6.74 2.13
CA GLU A 24 -9.95 -5.92 3.09
C GLU A 24 -9.22 -5.93 4.42
N GLY A 25 -9.47 -4.92 5.25
CA GLY A 25 -8.77 -4.85 6.52
C GLY A 25 -9.00 -3.56 7.26
N THR A 26 -8.27 -3.45 8.36
CA THR A 26 -8.24 -2.26 9.20
C THR A 26 -6.79 -1.87 9.45
N MET A 27 -6.50 -0.58 9.35
CA MET A 27 -5.24 -0.03 9.81
C MET A 27 -5.34 0.25 11.30
N LEU A 28 -4.41 -0.33 12.06
CA LEU A 28 -4.39 -0.30 13.52
C LEU A 28 -3.07 0.29 14.00
N ASP A 29 -3.08 0.97 15.14
CA ASP A 29 -1.85 1.29 15.87
C ASP A 29 -1.26 0.04 16.55
N SER A 30 -0.10 0.21 17.19
CA SER A 30 0.59 -0.88 17.89
C SER A 30 -0.21 -1.48 19.07
N ALA A 31 -1.15 -0.74 19.65
CA ALA A 31 -2.04 -1.17 20.72
C ALA A 31 -3.36 -1.78 20.21
N GLY A 32 -3.61 -1.76 18.90
CA GLY A 32 -4.84 -2.24 18.27
C GLY A 32 -5.95 -1.19 18.16
N GLY A 33 -5.65 0.09 18.42
CA GLY A 33 -6.56 1.20 18.16
C GLY A 33 -6.69 1.47 16.66
N GLU A 34 -7.88 1.85 16.20
CA GLU A 34 -8.13 2.13 14.79
C GLU A 34 -7.49 3.45 14.34
N LEU A 35 -6.72 3.42 13.25
CA LEU A 35 -6.09 4.61 12.68
C LEU A 35 -6.95 5.19 11.54
N GLY A 36 -7.50 6.38 11.73
CA GLY A 36 -8.31 7.09 10.75
C GLY A 36 -7.84 8.52 10.46
N GLY A 37 -8.48 9.19 9.48
CA GLY A 37 -8.26 10.60 9.18
C GLY A 37 -7.15 10.86 8.15
N GLU A 38 -5.91 10.99 8.62
CA GLU A 38 -4.75 11.39 7.79
C GLU A 38 -3.98 10.20 7.20
N ALA A 39 -4.33 8.97 7.58
CA ALA A 39 -3.69 7.77 7.07
C ALA A 39 -4.26 7.33 5.73
N PHE A 40 -3.41 6.74 4.90
CA PHE A 40 -3.77 6.25 3.56
C PHE A 40 -2.84 5.13 3.09
N ILE A 41 -3.18 4.55 1.94
CA ILE A 41 -2.43 3.44 1.36
C ILE A 41 -2.06 3.78 -0.08
N ILE A 42 -0.78 3.64 -0.42
CA ILE A 42 -0.35 3.58 -1.82
C ILE A 42 -0.36 2.12 -2.25
N VAL A 43 -1.01 1.85 -3.39
CA VAL A 43 -1.16 0.51 -3.96
C VAL A 43 -0.43 0.47 -5.30
N LEU A 44 0.53 -0.45 -5.42
CA LEU A 44 1.27 -0.73 -6.64
C LEU A 44 0.82 -2.07 -7.22
N GLU A 45 0.21 -2.02 -8.40
CA GLU A 45 -0.32 -3.20 -9.07
C GLU A 45 0.63 -3.65 -10.18
N TYR A 46 1.16 -4.86 -10.03
CA TYR A 46 2.10 -5.45 -10.97
C TYR A 46 1.36 -6.36 -11.95
N PHE A 47 1.43 -6.02 -13.23
CA PHE A 47 0.77 -6.76 -14.29
C PHE A 47 1.82 -7.58 -15.05
N SER A 48 1.58 -8.88 -15.21
CA SER A 48 2.54 -9.79 -15.87
C SER A 48 2.75 -9.52 -17.37
N ARG A 49 2.00 -8.59 -17.97
CA ARG A 49 1.96 -8.35 -19.41
C ARG A 49 2.67 -7.07 -19.88
N PHE A 50 3.14 -6.20 -18.98
CA PHE A 50 3.84 -4.98 -19.37
C PHE A 50 5.35 -5.17 -19.18
N VAL A 51 5.95 -5.74 -20.22
CA VAL A 51 7.41 -5.80 -20.37
C VAL A 51 7.78 -4.73 -21.40
N GLN A 52 8.34 -3.60 -20.95
CA GLN A 52 9.13 -2.78 -21.86
C GLN A 52 10.55 -3.36 -21.87
N PHE A 53 11.02 -3.78 -23.03
CA PHE A 53 12.42 -4.19 -23.21
C PHE A 53 13.24 -2.93 -23.49
N SER A 54 14.04 -2.51 -22.52
CA SER A 54 15.20 -1.64 -22.75
C SER A 54 16.42 -2.51 -22.53
N ASP A 55 17.28 -2.66 -23.55
CA ASP A 55 18.54 -3.41 -23.47
C ASP A 55 18.40 -4.77 -22.76
N GLU A 56 17.49 -5.61 -23.25
CA GLU A 56 17.28 -7.00 -22.80
C GLU A 56 16.70 -7.20 -21.39
N GLN A 57 16.46 -6.14 -20.61
CA GLN A 57 15.82 -6.24 -19.29
C GLN A 57 14.34 -5.85 -19.32
N PRO A 58 13.44 -6.69 -18.77
CA PRO A 58 12.04 -6.36 -18.67
C PRO A 58 11.81 -5.26 -17.61
N ILE A 59 11.35 -4.08 -18.04
CA ILE A 59 10.91 -3.01 -17.12
C ILE A 59 9.44 -3.24 -16.77
N TYR A 60 9.19 -3.63 -15.52
CA TYR A 60 7.84 -3.70 -14.94
C TYR A 60 7.47 -2.32 -14.39
N ILE A 61 6.55 -1.61 -15.05
CA ILE A 61 5.98 -0.37 -14.52
C ILE A 61 4.67 -0.72 -13.79
N PRO A 62 4.65 -0.78 -12.44
CA PRO A 62 3.41 -0.99 -11.71
C PRO A 62 2.45 0.17 -11.90
N ARG A 63 1.14 -0.12 -11.94
CA ARG A 63 0.12 0.93 -11.83
C ARG A 63 0.03 1.35 -10.37
N ALA A 64 0.30 2.62 -10.09
CA ALA A 64 0.10 3.18 -8.76
C ALA A 64 -1.34 3.72 -8.60
N ARG A 65 -1.91 3.57 -7.41
CA ARG A 65 -3.13 4.27 -7.00
C ARG A 65 -3.14 4.51 -5.50
N LEU A 66 -3.90 5.51 -5.06
CA LEU A 66 -4.10 5.83 -3.66
C LEU A 66 -5.43 5.26 -3.18
N VAL A 67 -5.45 4.72 -1.96
CA VAL A 67 -6.67 4.28 -1.26
C VAL A 67 -6.76 5.06 0.04
N ARG A 68 -7.88 5.77 0.21
CA ARG A 68 -8.22 6.41 1.49
C ARG A 68 -8.88 5.39 2.40
N LEU A 69 -8.62 5.52 3.70
CA LEU A 69 -9.32 4.75 4.70
C LEU A 69 -10.78 5.23 4.82
N GLN A 70 -11.66 4.30 5.13
CA GLN A 70 -13.03 4.52 5.54
C GLN A 70 -13.08 4.74 7.06
N ASP A 71 -14.26 5.05 7.59
CA ASP A 71 -14.47 5.19 9.03
C ASP A 71 -13.98 3.97 9.79
N GLY A 72 -13.28 4.23 10.90
CA GLY A 72 -12.64 3.22 11.73
C GLY A 72 -11.38 2.60 11.12
N GLY A 73 -10.68 3.34 10.24
CA GLY A 73 -9.41 2.88 9.64
C GLY A 73 -9.55 1.72 8.65
N ARG A 74 -10.78 1.41 8.24
CA ARG A 74 -11.08 0.30 7.34
C ARG A 74 -10.63 0.60 5.92
N PHE A 75 -10.17 -0.41 5.21
CA PHE A 75 -9.83 -0.29 3.79
C PHE A 75 -10.34 -1.46 2.98
N ARG A 76 -10.57 -1.19 1.70
CA ARG A 76 -10.87 -2.21 0.69
C ARG A 76 -10.08 -1.92 -0.57
N ILE A 77 -9.28 -2.89 -0.99
CA ILE A 77 -8.39 -2.81 -2.15
C ILE A 77 -8.89 -3.84 -3.15
N GLN A 78 -9.33 -3.38 -4.32
CA GLN A 78 -9.67 -4.29 -5.42
C GLN A 78 -8.38 -4.84 -6.05
N PHE A 79 -8.35 -6.15 -6.25
CA PHE A 79 -7.25 -6.85 -6.91
C PHE A 79 -7.61 -7.06 -8.38
N ASP A 80 -7.12 -6.17 -9.28
CA ASP A 80 -7.39 -6.27 -10.71
C ASP A 80 -7.01 -7.66 -11.23
N LEU A 81 -7.94 -8.36 -11.86
CA LEU A 81 -7.79 -9.75 -12.34
C LEU A 81 -6.60 -9.96 -13.29
N ARG A 82 -5.99 -8.90 -13.83
CA ARG A 82 -4.81 -8.97 -14.69
C ARG A 82 -3.50 -8.74 -13.93
N ALA A 83 -3.53 -8.14 -12.73
CA ALA A 83 -2.35 -7.92 -11.90
C ALA A 83 -1.90 -9.25 -11.27
N SER A 84 -0.65 -9.68 -11.37
CA SER A 84 -0.18 -10.89 -10.65
C SER A 84 0.12 -10.64 -9.18
N ALA A 85 0.49 -9.41 -8.83
CA ALA A 85 0.82 -9.02 -7.47
C ALA A 85 0.34 -7.61 -7.17
N ILE A 86 0.11 -7.34 -5.90
CA ILE A 86 -0.11 -6.01 -5.35
C ILE A 86 0.89 -5.77 -4.23
N GLU A 87 1.56 -4.64 -4.25
CA GLU A 87 2.26 -4.11 -3.09
C GLU A 87 1.44 -2.96 -2.50
N THR A 88 1.28 -2.98 -1.18
CA THR A 88 0.58 -1.95 -0.42
C THR A 88 1.57 -1.29 0.52
N VAL A 89 1.57 0.04 0.52
CA VAL A 89 2.39 0.86 1.40
C VAL A 89 1.46 1.68 2.28
N PHE A 90 1.42 1.33 3.56
CA PHE A 90 0.59 1.97 4.58
C PHE A 90 1.35 3.16 5.16
N ILE A 91 0.70 4.32 5.17
CA ILE A 91 1.30 5.60 5.57
C ILE A 91 0.35 6.29 6.55
N ALA A 92 0.90 6.69 7.69
CA ALA A 92 0.20 7.46 8.72
C ALA A 92 1.21 8.38 9.45
N PRO A 93 0.81 9.59 9.86
CA PRO A 93 1.64 10.47 10.66
C PRO A 93 2.14 9.80 11.94
N GLN A 94 3.41 10.00 12.30
CA GLN A 94 4.05 9.43 13.50
C GLN A 94 4.20 7.90 13.50
N TYR A 95 3.97 7.23 12.37
CA TYR A 95 4.18 5.79 12.23
C TYR A 95 5.19 5.50 11.14
N ARG A 96 5.91 4.38 11.30
CA ARG A 96 6.79 3.87 10.25
C ARG A 96 5.96 3.50 9.02
N MET A 97 6.52 3.75 7.85
CA MET A 97 5.91 3.32 6.59
C MET A 97 6.02 1.79 6.49
N GLU A 98 4.88 1.11 6.37
CA GLU A 98 4.83 -0.36 6.36
C GLU A 98 4.46 -0.87 4.97
N ARG A 99 5.20 -1.88 4.48
CA ARG A 99 5.04 -2.42 3.13
C ARG A 99 4.69 -3.89 3.16
N PHE A 100 3.67 -4.27 2.39
CA PHE A 100 3.23 -5.66 2.27
C PHE A 100 2.97 -6.01 0.82
N ARG A 101 3.33 -7.24 0.45
CA ARG A 101 3.15 -7.74 -0.90
C ARG A 101 2.23 -8.95 -0.91
N PHE A 102 1.20 -8.86 -1.71
CA PHE A 102 0.19 -9.90 -1.92
C PHE A 102 0.33 -10.45 -3.33
N GLN A 103 0.56 -11.76 -3.43
CA GLN A 103 0.51 -12.48 -4.71
C GLN A 103 -0.93 -12.94 -4.96
N ARG A 104 -1.37 -12.96 -6.23
CA ARG A 104 -2.66 -13.58 -6.55
C ARG A 104 -2.59 -15.06 -6.19
N GLN A 105 -3.63 -15.52 -5.51
CA GLN A 105 -3.82 -16.94 -5.19
C GLN A 105 -5.10 -17.45 -5.82
N MET A 106 -5.04 -18.66 -6.37
CA MET A 106 -6.21 -19.40 -6.84
C MET A 106 -6.89 -20.06 -5.64
N GLY A 107 -8.23 -20.16 -5.64
CA GLY A 107 -8.96 -20.75 -4.52
C GLY A 107 -9.29 -19.80 -3.36
N ILE A 108 -8.69 -18.59 -3.34
CA ILE A 108 -8.90 -17.57 -2.31
C ILE A 108 -9.54 -16.35 -2.94
N GLY A 109 -10.77 -16.01 -2.57
CA GLY A 109 -11.52 -14.89 -3.12
C GLY A 109 -11.25 -13.56 -2.43
N GLU A 110 -11.12 -13.59 -1.11
CA GLU A 110 -10.90 -12.43 -0.25
C GLU A 110 -9.74 -12.68 0.70
N LEU A 111 -8.88 -11.68 0.86
CA LEU A 111 -7.86 -11.63 1.90
C LEU A 111 -8.26 -10.58 2.93
N ARG A 112 -8.21 -10.93 4.20
CA ARG A 112 -8.43 -10.04 5.34
C ARG A 112 -7.11 -9.79 6.04
N TYR A 113 -6.69 -8.53 6.08
CA TYR A 113 -5.39 -8.15 6.61
C TYR A 113 -5.49 -7.02 7.61
N GLN A 114 -5.04 -7.26 8.84
CA GLN A 114 -4.91 -6.20 9.84
C GLN A 114 -3.52 -5.56 9.73
N ALA A 115 -3.46 -4.33 9.25
CA ALA A 115 -2.21 -3.59 9.10
C ALA A 115 -1.88 -2.90 10.43
N ARG A 116 -0.99 -3.48 11.23
CA ARG A 116 -0.51 -2.89 12.48
C ARG A 116 0.67 -1.96 12.21
N MET A 117 0.50 -0.69 12.54
CA MET A 117 1.49 0.36 12.34
C MET A 117 2.39 0.48 13.56
N ASN A 118 3.70 0.53 13.32
CA ASN A 118 4.69 0.74 14.37
C ASN A 118 4.92 2.24 14.55
N ALA A 119 4.79 2.75 15.77
CA ALA A 119 5.06 4.16 16.06
C ALA A 119 6.52 4.48 15.74
N GLU A 120 6.76 5.63 15.11
CA GLU A 120 8.11 6.08 14.76
C GLU A 120 8.53 7.19 15.71
N SER A 121 9.46 6.84 16.61
CA SER A 121 10.01 7.75 17.61
C SER A 121 10.69 8.98 17.00
N ASN A 122 11.28 8.83 15.81
CA ASN A 122 11.93 9.91 15.08
C ASN A 122 11.17 10.24 13.79
N TRP A 123 9.88 10.53 13.95
CA TRP A 123 8.97 10.81 12.84
C TRP A 123 9.48 11.88 11.89
N ARG A 124 10.07 12.96 12.42
CA ARG A 124 10.63 14.05 11.61
C ARG A 124 11.67 13.55 10.60
N GLU A 125 12.65 12.78 11.08
CA GLU A 125 13.71 12.25 10.22
C GLU A 125 13.14 11.24 9.22
N HIS A 126 12.25 10.35 9.68
CA HIS A 126 11.58 9.37 8.82
C HIS A 126 10.73 10.03 7.73
N LEU A 127 10.01 11.11 8.06
CA LEU A 127 9.22 11.89 7.12
C LEU A 127 10.09 12.51 6.03
N ILE A 128 11.23 13.11 6.40
CA ILE A 128 12.11 13.83 5.48
C ILE A 128 12.92 12.86 4.61
N LEU A 129 13.46 11.80 5.20
CA LEU A 129 14.40 10.90 4.53
C LEU A 129 13.72 9.73 3.80
N GLU A 130 12.55 9.28 4.26
CA GLU A 130 11.90 8.08 3.70
C GLU A 130 10.53 8.39 3.08
N VAL A 131 9.61 8.97 3.85
CA VAL A 131 8.20 9.12 3.41
C VAL A 131 8.07 10.18 2.31
N SER A 132 8.70 11.34 2.48
CA SER A 132 8.65 12.43 1.50
C SER A 132 9.21 12.01 0.14
N PRO A 133 10.45 11.50 0.02
CA PRO A 133 10.99 11.11 -1.27
C PRO A 133 10.19 9.99 -1.93
N PHE A 134 9.66 9.05 -1.12
CA PHE A 134 8.80 7.99 -1.62
C PHE A 134 7.53 8.56 -2.25
N LEU A 135 6.83 9.47 -1.56
CA LEU A 135 5.59 10.07 -2.04
C LEU A 135 5.80 11.03 -3.23
N GLU A 136 6.88 11.81 -3.23
CA GLU A 136 7.22 12.73 -4.32
C GLU A 136 7.44 12.01 -5.65
N ASN A 137 7.99 10.80 -5.63
CA ASN A 137 8.13 9.98 -6.85
C ASN A 137 6.78 9.77 -7.57
N PHE A 138 5.66 9.70 -6.85
CA PHE A 138 4.34 9.52 -7.45
C PHE A 138 3.75 10.79 -8.09
N ILE A 139 4.39 11.94 -7.87
CA ILE A 139 4.05 13.23 -8.46
C ILE A 139 5.01 13.52 -9.63
N LEU A 140 6.32 13.35 -9.39
CA LEU A 140 7.39 13.77 -10.28
C LEU A 140 7.70 12.74 -11.37
N GLU A 141 7.72 11.44 -11.04
CA GLU A 141 8.14 10.40 -11.97
C GLU A 141 6.99 10.00 -12.92
N PRO A 142 7.11 10.20 -14.25
CA PRO A 142 6.04 9.90 -15.19
C PRO A 142 5.55 8.45 -15.13
N ARG A 143 6.46 7.51 -14.81
CA ARG A 143 6.19 6.07 -14.72
C ARG A 143 5.33 5.67 -13.52
N TYR A 144 5.35 6.44 -12.42
CA TYR A 144 4.57 6.16 -11.21
C TYR A 144 3.46 7.18 -11.00
N LYS A 145 3.22 8.02 -12.00
CA LYS A 145 2.37 9.20 -11.88
C LYS A 145 0.94 8.81 -11.51
N LEU A 146 0.52 9.24 -10.33
CA LEU A 146 -0.85 9.00 -9.85
C LEU A 146 -1.88 9.80 -10.65
N ALA A 147 -3.17 9.53 -10.46
CA ALA A 147 -4.21 10.42 -10.95
C ALA A 147 -4.04 11.84 -10.37
N PRO A 148 -4.34 12.92 -11.11
CA PRO A 148 -4.13 14.30 -10.63
C PRO A 148 -4.75 14.60 -9.25
N THR A 149 -5.94 14.06 -8.97
CA THR A 149 -6.61 14.21 -7.68
C THR A 149 -5.84 13.56 -6.52
N HIS A 150 -5.15 12.46 -6.78
CA HIS A 150 -4.31 11.79 -5.78
C HIS A 150 -2.96 12.49 -5.61
N GLN A 151 -2.40 13.07 -6.68
CA GLN A 151 -1.19 13.90 -6.58
C GLN A 151 -1.44 15.13 -5.71
N LEU A 152 -2.57 15.81 -5.92
CA LEU A 152 -2.96 16.96 -5.09
C LEU A 152 -3.11 16.56 -3.63
N PHE A 153 -3.81 15.46 -3.35
CA PHE A 153 -3.94 14.94 -1.99
C PHE A 153 -2.58 14.69 -1.32
N ILE A 154 -1.63 14.08 -2.04
CA ILE A 154 -0.28 13.81 -1.51
C ILE A 154 0.47 15.11 -1.26
N GLY A 155 0.39 16.08 -2.18
CA GLY A 155 1.00 17.40 -2.01
C GLY A 155 0.48 18.09 -0.74
N ASP A 156 -0.84 18.22 -0.62
CA ASP A 156 -1.47 18.84 0.55
C ASP A 156 -1.15 18.11 1.85
N TRP A 157 -1.01 16.78 1.81
CA TRP A 157 -0.62 15.99 2.98
C TRP A 157 0.83 16.23 3.36
N LEU A 158 1.76 16.24 2.39
CA LEU A 158 3.18 16.51 2.64
C LEU A 158 3.39 17.92 3.21
N ASP A 159 2.70 18.92 2.67
CA ASP A 159 2.83 20.30 3.13
C ASP A 159 2.36 20.43 4.60
N ARG A 160 1.20 19.86 4.95
CA ARG A 160 0.71 19.84 6.34
C ARG A 160 1.67 19.12 7.30
N GLU A 161 2.20 17.96 6.89
CA GLU A 161 3.13 17.21 7.75
C GLU A 161 4.47 17.93 7.93
N ARG A 162 4.93 18.66 6.91
CA ARG A 162 6.17 19.45 6.99
C ARG A 162 6.00 20.68 7.89
N GLU A 163 4.85 21.36 7.83
CA GLU A 163 4.53 22.47 8.72
C GLU A 163 4.60 22.04 10.20
N LYS A 164 4.01 20.90 10.54
CA LYS A 164 4.03 20.32 11.91
C LYS A 164 5.43 20.01 12.44
N VAL A 165 6.44 19.99 11.57
CA VAL A 165 7.82 19.52 11.87
C VAL A 165 8.84 20.66 11.77
N GLN A 166 8.44 21.82 11.24
CA GLN A 166 9.28 23.02 11.17
C GLN A 166 9.25 23.84 12.47
N ASP A 167 8.20 23.72 13.27
CA ASP A 167 8.08 24.23 14.64
C ASP A 167 8.80 23.33 15.68
#